data_AF-A0A1Z4VA91-F1
#
_entry.id   AF-A0A1Z4VA91-F1
#
_cell.length_a   1.000
_cell.length_b   1.000
_cell.length_c   1.000
_cell.angle_alpha   90.00
_cell.angle_beta   90.00
_cell.angle_gamma   90.00
#
_symmetry.space_group_name_H-M   'P 1'
#
loop_
_entity.id
_entity.type
_entity.pdbx_description
1 polymer ?
#
loop_
_entity_poly.entity_id
_entity_poly.type
_entity_poly.pdbx_seq_one_letter_code
_entity_poly.pdbx_strand_id
1 'polypeptide(L)'
;MIVIGGLWEEPLPRNKIKIIYVMCALKSSISREMIVKYSQEDNLTVQEVLKGWTQFLQEQKNYQPPRYRFYHESFRDFLLRQDIVQAAGVSLSEISAVVANNMGRGLIL
;
A
#
# COMPACT_ATOMS: atom_id res chain seq x y z
N MET A 1 -12.60 33.04 10.92
CA MET A 1 -11.54 32.70 9.97
C MET A 1 -10.78 31.52 10.56
N ILE A 2 -11.04 30.30 10.11
CA ILE A 2 -10.36 29.11 10.63
C ILE A 2 -9.27 28.75 9.63
N VAL A 3 -8.03 28.86 10.07
CA VAL A 3 -6.85 28.38 9.34
C VAL A 3 -6.78 26.86 9.57
N ILE A 4 -7.03 26.06 8.54
CA ILE A 4 -6.74 24.61 8.52
C ILE A 4 -5.47 24.34 7.70
N GLY A 5 -4.39 25.03 8.04
CA GLY A 5 -3.05 24.73 7.55
C GLY A 5 -2.19 24.21 8.69
N GLY A 6 -1.85 22.93 8.67
CA GLY A 6 -0.63 22.43 9.35
C GLY A 6 -0.74 21.82 10.75
N LEU A 7 -1.83 21.14 11.14
CA LEU A 7 -1.93 20.54 12.49
C LEU A 7 -1.74 19.01 12.60
N TRP A 8 -1.44 18.28 11.52
CA TRP A 8 -1.09 16.85 11.61
C TRP A 8 -0.08 16.45 10.53
N GLU A 9 1.19 16.83 10.72
CA GLU A 9 2.28 16.15 10.02
C GLU A 9 2.67 14.88 10.81
N GLU A 10 2.66 13.74 10.10
CA GLU A 10 3.09 12.35 10.40
C GLU A 10 2.03 11.31 10.84
N PRO A 11 1.99 10.10 10.19
CA PRO A 11 3.17 9.32 9.77
C PRO A 11 3.22 9.01 8.26
N LEU A 12 4.10 9.66 7.49
CA LEU A 12 4.04 9.59 6.01
C LEU A 12 5.18 8.94 5.18
N PRO A 13 6.24 8.33 5.74
CA PRO A 13 7.07 7.42 4.94
C PRO A 13 6.64 5.95 5.03
N ARG A 14 6.64 5.36 6.24
CA ARG A 14 6.65 3.90 6.40
C ARG A 14 5.30 3.21 6.16
N ASN A 15 4.21 3.77 6.67
CA ASN A 15 2.87 3.17 6.56
C ASN A 15 2.40 3.17 5.10
N LYS A 16 2.62 4.29 4.40
CA LYS A 16 2.40 4.43 2.95
C LYS A 16 3.23 3.41 2.17
N ILE A 17 4.50 3.23 2.49
CA ILE A 17 5.36 2.24 1.83
C ILE A 17 4.86 0.82 2.05
N LYS A 18 4.44 0.44 3.27
CA LYS A 18 3.85 -0.89 3.50
C LYS A 18 2.61 -1.15 2.65
N ILE A 19 1.70 -0.18 2.59
CA ILE A 19 0.46 -0.29 1.79
C ILE A 19 0.80 -0.49 0.32
N ILE A 20 1.66 0.38 -0.24
CA ILE A 20 2.09 0.29 -1.63
C ILE A 20 2.83 -1.02 -1.88
N TYR A 21 3.68 -1.47 -0.95
CA TYR A 21 4.39 -2.73 -1.06
C TYR A 21 3.46 -3.95 -1.08
N VAL A 22 2.43 -3.99 -0.24
CA VAL A 22 1.39 -5.03 -0.28
C VAL A 22 0.71 -5.08 -1.64
N MET A 23 0.34 -3.91 -2.19
CA MET A 23 -0.27 -3.80 -3.52
C MET A 23 0.68 -4.24 -4.64
N CYS A 24 1.99 -4.00 -4.49
CA CYS A 24 3.00 -4.45 -5.46
C CYS A 24 3.26 -5.96 -5.36
N ALA A 25 3.32 -6.51 -4.15
CA ALA A 25 3.59 -7.92 -3.91
C ALA A 25 2.44 -8.81 -4.41
N LEU A 26 1.19 -8.34 -4.27
CA LEU A 26 0.01 -9.03 -4.77
C LEU A 26 -0.26 -8.60 -6.22
N LYS A 27 0.19 -9.40 -7.18
CA LYS A 27 0.07 -9.10 -8.62
C LYS A 27 -1.39 -8.99 -9.13
N SER A 28 -2.34 -9.58 -8.40
CA SER A 28 -3.77 -9.55 -8.70
C SER A 28 -4.44 -8.28 -8.17
N SER A 29 -5.67 -7.99 -8.60
CA SER A 29 -6.48 -6.98 -7.94
C SER A 29 -6.85 -7.44 -6.52
N ILE A 30 -6.72 -6.55 -5.56
CA ILE A 30 -6.91 -6.84 -4.13
C ILE A 30 -7.92 -5.90 -3.49
N SER A 31 -8.69 -6.41 -2.53
CA SER A 31 -9.67 -5.58 -1.81
C SER A 31 -8.98 -4.73 -0.75
N ARG A 32 -9.66 -3.66 -0.32
CA ARG A 32 -9.17 -2.80 0.77
C ARG A 32 -8.94 -3.58 2.06
N GLU A 33 -9.78 -4.56 2.35
CA GLU A 33 -9.70 -5.42 3.53
C GLU A 33 -8.42 -6.27 3.51
N MET A 34 -8.03 -6.80 2.35
CA MET A 34 -6.76 -7.51 2.21
C MET A 34 -5.57 -6.58 2.38
N ILE A 35 -5.66 -5.34 1.89
CA ILE A 35 -4.61 -4.34 2.07
C ILE A 35 -4.42 -4.06 3.55
N VAL A 36 -5.50 -3.74 4.28
CA VAL A 36 -5.52 -3.55 5.75
C VAL A 36 -4.90 -4.74 6.47
N LYS A 37 -5.33 -5.97 6.12
CA LYS A 37 -4.85 -7.20 6.75
C LYS A 37 -3.33 -7.36 6.62
N TYR A 38 -2.78 -7.15 5.43
CA TYR A 38 -1.37 -7.44 5.18
C TYR A 38 -0.43 -6.27 5.48
N SER A 39 -0.91 -5.03 5.42
CA SER A 39 -0.15 -3.86 5.84
C SER A 39 -0.14 -3.69 7.37
N GLN A 40 -1.15 -4.24 8.07
CA GLN A 40 -1.47 -3.97 9.47
C GLN A 40 -1.72 -2.48 9.76
N GLU A 41 -2.15 -1.74 8.74
CA GLU A 41 -2.55 -0.34 8.87
C GLU A 41 -4.07 -0.25 9.01
N ASP A 42 -4.56 0.79 9.66
CA ASP A 42 -6.00 0.98 9.84
C ASP A 42 -6.71 1.33 8.52
N ASN A 43 -8.04 1.19 8.53
CA ASN A 43 -8.86 1.38 7.35
C ASN A 43 -8.84 2.82 6.81
N LEU A 44 -8.77 3.82 7.69
CA LEU A 44 -8.72 5.23 7.28
C LEU A 44 -7.42 5.52 6.55
N THR A 45 -6.28 5.10 7.10
CA THR A 45 -4.96 5.24 6.48
C THR A 45 -4.90 4.57 5.10
N VAL A 46 -5.43 3.34 4.97
CA VAL A 46 -5.48 2.65 3.68
C VAL A 46 -6.35 3.40 2.68
N GLN A 47 -7.51 3.93 3.09
CA GLN A 47 -8.41 4.68 2.22
C GLN A 47 -7.78 5.98 1.72
N GLU A 48 -7.07 6.71 2.58
CA GLU A 48 -6.36 7.93 2.20
C GLU A 48 -5.25 7.66 1.18
N VAL A 49 -4.48 6.58 1.36
CA VAL A 49 -3.45 6.17 0.39
C VAL A 49 -4.10 5.78 -0.94
N LEU A 50 -5.16 4.97 -0.95
CA LEU A 50 -5.86 4.62 -2.19
C LEU A 50 -6.37 5.86 -2.92
N LYS A 51 -6.97 6.81 -2.20
CA LYS A 51 -7.46 8.08 -2.78
C LYS A 51 -6.33 8.92 -3.37
N GLY A 52 -5.20 9.05 -2.67
CA GLY A 52 -4.03 9.78 -3.14
C GLY A 52 -3.35 9.15 -4.36
N TRP A 53 -3.52 7.84 -4.58
CA TRP A 53 -2.91 7.08 -5.68
C TRP A 53 -3.88 6.76 -6.82
N THR A 54 -5.12 7.27 -6.80
CA THR A 54 -6.17 6.93 -7.78
C THR A 54 -5.69 6.99 -9.24
N GLN A 55 -4.83 7.95 -9.60
CA GLN A 55 -4.29 8.09 -10.97
C GLN A 55 -3.35 6.95 -11.42
N PHE A 56 -2.79 6.20 -10.49
CA PHE A 56 -1.89 5.06 -10.75
C PHE A 56 -2.59 3.71 -10.62
N LEU A 57 -3.81 3.73 -10.09
CA LEU A 57 -4.58 2.54 -9.74
C LEU A 57 -5.72 2.33 -10.71
N GLN A 58 -5.95 1.06 -11.03
CA GLN A 58 -7.18 0.62 -11.65
C GLN A 58 -8.12 0.10 -10.55
N GLU A 59 -9.27 0.75 -10.39
CA GLU A 59 -10.37 0.26 -9.58
C GLU A 59 -11.25 -0.69 -10.41
N GLN A 60 -11.39 -1.93 -9.95
CA GLN A 60 -12.21 -2.96 -10.55
C GLN A 60 -13.57 -3.04 -9.84
N LYS A 61 -14.57 -2.36 -10.43
CA LYS A 61 -15.95 -2.24 -9.89
C LYS A 61 -16.83 -3.46 -10.13
N ASN A 62 -16.35 -4.45 -10.86
CA ASN A 62 -17.03 -5.74 -11.03
C ASN A 62 -16.95 -6.63 -9.76
N TYR A 63 -16.18 -6.22 -8.74
CA TYR A 63 -16.17 -6.81 -7.41
C TYR A 63 -16.97 -5.95 -6.42
N GLN A 64 -17.59 -6.61 -5.43
CA GLN A 64 -18.15 -5.96 -4.25
C GLN A 64 -17.53 -6.57 -2.99
N PRO A 65 -16.76 -5.80 -2.19
CA PRO A 65 -16.31 -4.43 -2.45
C PRO A 65 -15.32 -4.33 -3.65
N PRO A 66 -15.10 -3.12 -4.21
CA PRO A 66 -14.17 -2.91 -5.31
C PRO A 66 -12.76 -3.39 -4.98
N ARG A 67 -12.01 -3.80 -6.02
CA ARG A 67 -10.61 -4.21 -5.90
C ARG A 67 -9.69 -3.25 -6.63
N TYR A 68 -8.45 -3.15 -6.16
CA TYR A 68 -7.44 -2.22 -6.66
C TYR A 68 -6.22 -2.98 -7.19
N ARG A 69 -5.65 -2.51 -8.29
CA ARG A 69 -4.33 -2.94 -8.80
C ARG A 69 -3.62 -1.77 -9.46
N PHE A 70 -2.30 -1.85 -9.61
CA PHE A 70 -1.59 -0.91 -10.47
C PHE A 70 -1.94 -1.12 -11.96
N TYR A 71 -2.09 -0.03 -12.68
CA TYR A 71 -2.38 -0.05 -14.12
C TYR A 71 -1.17 -0.55 -14.93
N HIS A 72 0.02 -0.01 -14.64
CA HIS A 72 1.25 -0.36 -15.35
C HIS A 72 2.11 -1.33 -14.54
N GLU A 73 2.42 -2.50 -15.11
CA GLU A 73 3.36 -3.44 -14.49
C GLU A 73 4.76 -2.84 -14.34
N SER A 74 5.23 -2.08 -15.33
CA SER A 74 6.53 -1.39 -15.26
C SER A 74 6.63 -0.40 -14.10
N PHE A 75 5.51 0.25 -13.74
CA PHE A 75 5.46 1.15 -12.59
C PHE A 75 5.50 0.37 -11.28
N ARG A 76 4.80 -0.77 -11.20
CA ARG A 76 4.91 -1.68 -10.06
C ARG A 76 6.34 -2.18 -9.89
N ASP A 77 6.99 -2.56 -10.98
CA ASP A 77 8.37 -3.07 -10.95
C ASP A 77 9.35 -1.98 -10.54
N PHE A 78 9.15 -0.74 -10.99
CA PHE A 78 9.88 0.44 -10.51
C PHE A 78 9.77 0.61 -9.00
N LEU A 79 8.56 0.50 -8.43
CA LEU A 79 8.32 0.65 -6.99
C LEU A 79 8.97 -0.47 -6.14
N LEU A 80 9.26 -1.63 -6.73
CA LEU A 80 9.90 -2.76 -6.05
C LEU A 80 11.43 -2.77 -6.13
N ARG A 81 12.05 -1.84 -6.87
CA ARG A 81 13.51 -1.81 -7.01
C ARG A 81 14.19 -1.39 -5.70
N GLN A 82 15.19 -2.17 -5.28
CA GLN A 82 15.88 -1.99 -4.00
C GLN A 82 16.68 -0.69 -3.91
N ASP A 83 17.23 -0.19 -5.01
CA ASP A 83 18.01 1.04 -5.06
C ASP A 83 17.17 2.29 -4.75
N ILE A 84 15.93 2.32 -5.21
CA ILE A 84 14.97 3.40 -4.95
C ILE A 84 14.52 3.39 -3.48
N VAL A 85 14.29 2.20 -2.92
CA VAL A 85 13.81 2.08 -1.54
C VAL A 85 14.92 2.36 -0.51
N GLN A 86 16.16 1.96 -0.79
CA GLN A 86 17.30 2.33 0.04
C GLN A 86 17.53 3.85 0.07
N ALA A 87 17.36 4.54 -1.07
CA ALA A 87 17.45 6.00 -1.15
C ALA A 87 16.37 6.72 -0.32
N ALA A 88 15.23 6.07 -0.07
CA ALA A 88 14.15 6.59 0.78
C ALA A 88 14.39 6.37 2.30
N GLY A 89 15.54 5.81 2.70
CA GLY A 89 15.87 5.55 4.11
C GLY A 89 15.03 4.44 4.74
N VAL A 90 14.37 3.61 3.93
CA VAL A 90 13.52 2.52 4.40
C VAL A 90 14.13 1.17 4.06
N SER A 91 14.24 0.29 5.05
CA SER A 91 14.67 -1.09 4.81
C SER A 91 13.53 -1.88 4.16
N LEU A 92 13.57 -2.03 2.84
CA LEU A 92 12.61 -2.86 2.09
C LEU A 92 12.62 -4.30 2.59
N SER A 93 13.78 -4.81 3.04
CA SER A 93 13.88 -6.17 3.57
C SER A 93 13.05 -6.33 4.84
N GLU A 94 13.09 -5.37 5.76
CA GLU A 94 12.27 -5.39 6.97
C GLU A 94 10.77 -5.30 6.66
N ILE A 95 10.38 -4.38 5.77
CA ILE A 95 8.98 -4.25 5.35
C ILE A 95 8.52 -5.51 4.63
N SER A 96 9.35 -6.06 3.74
CA SER A 96 9.05 -7.30 3.02
C SER A 96 8.89 -8.48 3.98
N ALA A 97 9.72 -8.57 5.02
CA ALA A 97 9.63 -9.63 6.03
C ALA A 97 8.33 -9.52 6.84
N VAL A 98 7.95 -8.31 7.25
CA VAL A 98 6.68 -8.06 7.95
C VAL A 98 5.50 -8.45 7.06
N VAL A 99 5.47 -7.95 5.83
CA VAL A 99 4.38 -8.21 4.87
C VAL A 99 4.31 -9.70 4.51
N ALA A 100 5.44 -10.35 4.25
CA ALA A 100 5.52 -11.77 3.94
C ALA A 100 5.05 -12.63 5.12
N ASN A 101 5.43 -12.30 6.36
CA ASN A 101 4.94 -12.99 7.56
C ASN A 101 3.42 -12.83 7.70
N ASN A 102 2.87 -11.63 7.41
CA ASN A 102 1.42 -11.39 7.44
C ASN A 102 0.67 -12.20 6.37
N MET A 103 1.24 -12.29 5.16
CA MET A 103 0.70 -13.12 4.08
C MET A 103 0.76 -14.60 4.41
N GLY A 104 1.87 -15.07 4.97
CA GLY A 104 2.05 -16.46 5.42
C GLY A 104 1.01 -16.85 6.48
N ARG A 105 0.77 -16.01 7.48
CA ARG A 105 -0.30 -16.22 8.48
C ARG A 105 -1.70 -16.21 7.87
N GLY A 106 -1.90 -15.49 6.77
CA GLY A 106 -3.18 -15.41 6.06
C GLY A 106 -3.51 -16.61 5.18
N LEU A 107 -2.54 -17.48 4.88
CA LEU A 107 -2.68 -18.69 4.05
C LEU A 107 -2.94 -19.97 4.85
N ILE A 108 -2.93 -19.91 6.18
CA ILE A 108 -3.11 -21.07 7.10
C ILE A 108 -4.54 -21.10 7.69
N LEU A 109 -5.53 -20.57 6.95
CA LEU A 109 -6.96 -20.66 7.26
C LEU A 109 -7.71 -21.11 6.00
#